data_AF-A0A9P9QUS3-F1
#
_entry.id   AF-A0A9P9QUS3-F1
#
_cell.length_a   1.000
_cell.length_b   1.000
_cell.length_c   1.000
_cell.angle_alpha   90.00
_cell.angle_beta   90.00
_cell.angle_gamma   90.00
#
_symmetry.space_group_name_H-M   'P 1'
#
loop_
_entity.id
_entity.type
_entity.pdbx_description
1 polymer ?
#
loop_
_entity_poly.entity_id
_entity_poly.type
_entity_poly.pdbx_seq_one_letter_code
_entity_poly.pdbx_strand_id
1 'polypeptide(L)'
;MPDFFDDEIPKWKPFVLREAAPKPKDLSASIIQDLTNLGTVKDKKGNDVPVTQFSTGMTQLKGCTALYIISRKGVFAAHYWESVSFDPDKVWLTTGVKAWTPEAKAQMFKTTVLDPLRNRSKYHPKLKKKILEDEYIKAYLIIPNQTWREAGASDTGYEDQWTEMQNMVNSIIPTLGKEGRWTRIRYKLVTNPDDLGSRYKANGKNIFKYDSRHPDPDSKTGGTQHKAALWVEDETIPYHNETW
;
A
#
# COMPACT_ATOMS: atom_id res chain seq x y z
N MET A 1 2.06 18.18 -9.87
CA MET A 1 2.07 17.23 -8.72
C MET A 1 3.42 16.64 -8.34
N PRO A 2 4.49 16.62 -9.17
CA PRO A 2 5.77 16.05 -8.72
C PRO A 2 6.33 16.66 -7.42
N ASP A 3 6.28 17.99 -7.33
CA ASP A 3 6.71 18.73 -6.15
C ASP A 3 5.91 18.35 -4.90
N PHE A 4 4.63 17.94 -5.03
CA PHE A 4 3.81 17.51 -3.90
C PHE A 4 4.35 16.23 -3.26
N PHE A 5 4.81 15.26 -4.04
CA PHE A 5 5.41 14.06 -3.46
C PHE A 5 6.70 14.43 -2.73
N ASP A 6 7.56 15.24 -3.32
CA ASP A 6 8.83 15.62 -2.68
C ASP A 6 8.68 16.51 -1.46
N ASP A 7 7.70 17.41 -1.44
CA ASP A 7 7.43 18.28 -0.29
C ASP A 7 6.81 17.51 0.88
N GLU A 8 6.17 16.38 0.59
CA GLU A 8 5.47 15.54 1.56
C GLU A 8 6.27 14.28 1.98
N ILE A 9 7.18 13.79 1.13
CA ILE A 9 8.08 12.64 1.39
C ILE A 9 8.96 12.84 2.64
N PRO A 10 9.45 14.03 3.01
CA PRO A 10 10.24 14.20 4.22
C PRO A 10 9.43 14.01 5.52
N LYS A 11 8.09 14.13 5.46
CA LYS A 11 7.21 14.15 6.64
C LYS A 11 6.45 12.84 6.87
N TRP A 12 6.49 11.92 5.92
CA TRP A 12 5.78 10.64 6.03
C TRP A 12 6.63 9.53 6.62
N LYS A 13 6.00 8.43 7.04
CA LYS A 13 6.71 7.20 7.40
C LYS A 13 6.85 6.34 6.14
N PRO A 14 8.00 6.34 5.44
CA PRO A 14 8.15 5.55 4.23
C PRO A 14 8.05 4.05 4.55
N PHE A 15 7.58 3.27 3.59
CA PHE A 15 7.80 1.83 3.62
C PHE A 15 9.30 1.56 3.58
N VAL A 16 9.80 0.77 4.52
CA VAL A 16 11.15 0.21 4.41
C VAL A 16 11.07 -0.90 3.38
N LEU A 17 11.16 -0.53 2.10
CA LEU A 17 11.38 -1.46 1.01
C LEU A 17 12.74 -2.12 1.23
N ARG A 18 12.76 -3.46 1.12
CA ARG A 18 13.99 -4.23 1.20
C ARG A 18 14.26 -4.79 -0.17
N GLU A 19 15.46 -4.51 -0.68
CA GLU A 19 15.97 -5.09 -1.92
C GLU A 19 16.49 -6.51 -1.70
N ALA A 20 16.79 -6.88 -0.43
CA ALA A 20 17.26 -8.21 -0.08
C ALA A 20 16.73 -8.69 1.29
N ALA A 21 16.42 -9.97 1.38
CA ALA A 21 16.13 -10.67 2.62
C ALA A 21 16.51 -12.16 2.53
N PRO A 22 16.83 -12.82 3.66
CA PRO A 22 17.17 -14.26 3.67
C PRO A 22 16.00 -15.17 3.26
N LYS A 23 14.75 -14.68 3.39
CA LYS A 23 13.54 -15.42 3.07
C LYS A 23 12.64 -14.57 2.18
N PRO A 24 12.03 -15.13 1.12
CA PRO A 24 11.13 -14.39 0.22
C PRO A 24 10.01 -13.63 0.96
N LYS A 25 9.40 -14.25 1.98
CA LYS A 25 8.31 -13.64 2.77
C LYS A 25 8.71 -12.43 3.61
N ASP A 26 10.01 -12.19 3.76
CA ASP A 26 10.55 -11.04 4.47
C ASP A 26 10.87 -9.87 3.50
N LEU A 27 10.60 -10.02 2.20
CA LEU A 27 10.64 -8.92 1.22
C LEU A 27 9.30 -8.19 1.11
N SER A 28 8.19 -8.82 1.51
CA SER A 28 6.94 -8.08 1.67
C SER A 28 7.02 -7.19 2.91
N ALA A 29 6.63 -5.93 2.73
CA ALA A 29 6.64 -4.92 3.78
C ALA A 29 5.25 -4.34 3.90
N SER A 30 4.76 -4.20 5.14
CA SER A 30 3.50 -3.51 5.39
C SER A 30 3.53 -2.70 6.67
N ILE A 31 2.59 -1.76 6.78
CA ILE A 31 2.33 -0.96 7.96
C ILE A 31 0.85 -1.08 8.30
N ILE A 32 0.56 -1.00 9.60
CA ILE A 32 -0.77 -0.80 10.10
C ILE A 32 -0.72 0.33 11.12
N GLN A 33 -1.53 1.36 10.91
CA GLN A 33 -1.62 2.51 11.80
C GLN A 33 -3.05 2.63 12.31
N ASP A 34 -3.19 2.75 13.63
CA ASP A 34 -4.42 3.18 14.28
C ASP A 34 -4.50 4.71 14.20
N LEU A 35 -5.51 5.23 13.50
CA LEU A 35 -5.70 6.66 13.27
C LEU A 35 -6.45 7.33 14.44
N THR A 36 -7.05 6.53 15.33
CA THR A 36 -7.69 7.01 16.57
C THR A 36 -6.67 7.35 17.65
N ASN A 37 -5.44 6.84 17.52
CA ASN A 37 -4.33 7.12 18.43
C ASN A 37 -2.98 7.12 17.70
N LEU A 38 -2.53 8.30 17.29
CA LEU A 38 -1.22 8.48 16.66
C LEU A 38 -0.07 8.66 17.68
N GLY A 39 -0.38 8.71 18.97
CA GLY A 39 0.58 8.97 20.04
C GLY A 39 0.90 10.46 20.23
N THR A 40 2.02 10.73 20.91
CA THR A 40 2.51 12.07 21.23
C THR A 40 3.95 12.27 20.75
N VAL A 41 4.33 13.53 20.54
CA VAL A 41 5.70 13.97 20.28
C VAL A 41 6.05 15.14 21.20
N LYS A 42 7.34 15.41 21.37
CA LYS A 42 7.81 16.56 22.15
C LYS A 42 7.77 17.83 21.29
N ASP A 43 7.13 18.88 21.79
CA ASP A 43 7.21 20.22 21.18
C ASP A 43 8.58 20.88 21.45
N LYS A 44 8.81 22.07 20.91
CA LYS A 44 10.06 22.84 21.11
C LYS A 44 10.35 23.17 22.59
N LYS A 45 9.34 23.12 23.45
CA LYS A 45 9.44 23.38 24.89
C LYS A 45 9.55 22.08 25.71
N GLY A 46 9.55 20.91 25.07
CA GLY A 46 9.62 19.61 25.73
C GLY A 46 8.28 19.09 26.26
N ASN A 47 7.15 19.70 25.90
CA ASN A 47 5.84 19.21 26.29
C ASN A 47 5.39 18.09 25.34
N ASP A 48 4.67 17.10 25.88
CA ASP A 48 3.98 16.11 25.04
C ASP A 48 2.79 16.76 24.35
N VAL A 49 2.81 16.74 23.02
CA VAL A 49 1.70 17.18 22.17
C VAL A 49 1.18 16.02 21.33
N PRO A 50 -0.15 15.89 21.14
CA PRO A 50 -0.71 14.86 20.29
C PRO A 50 -0.19 14.95 18.86
N VAL A 51 0.12 13.81 18.25
CA VAL A 51 0.32 13.72 16.81
C VAL A 51 -1.05 13.77 16.15
N THR A 52 -1.25 14.72 15.23
CA THR A 52 -2.53 14.91 14.53
C THR A 52 -2.46 14.51 13.07
N GLN A 53 -1.26 14.35 12.54
CA GLN A 53 -1.03 14.03 11.13
C GLN A 53 -0.26 12.73 10.99
N PHE A 54 -0.63 11.97 9.97
CA PHE A 54 0.05 10.75 9.59
C PHE A 54 0.11 10.66 8.07
N SER A 55 1.23 10.19 7.54
CA SER A 55 1.35 9.87 6.13
C SER A 55 2.23 8.64 5.94
N THR A 56 1.94 7.90 4.88
CA THR A 56 2.71 6.72 4.44
C THR A 56 2.56 6.55 2.94
N GLY A 57 3.48 5.81 2.34
CA GLY A 57 3.34 5.34 0.98
C GLY A 57 4.66 4.96 0.34
N MET A 58 4.57 4.67 -0.94
CA MET A 58 5.59 3.90 -1.66
C MET A 58 6.11 4.72 -2.82
N THR A 59 7.37 4.48 -3.12
CA THR A 59 8.05 4.95 -4.32
C THR A 59 8.57 3.73 -5.09
N GLN A 60 8.98 3.96 -6.33
CA GLN A 60 9.62 2.94 -7.17
C GLN A 60 8.74 1.73 -7.51
N LEU A 61 7.41 1.91 -7.62
CA LEU A 61 6.54 0.86 -8.15
C LEU A 61 6.87 0.59 -9.62
N LYS A 62 7.55 -0.53 -9.88
CA LYS A 62 7.95 -1.00 -11.22
C LYS A 62 7.53 -2.46 -11.38
N GLY A 63 6.25 -2.70 -11.65
CA GLY A 63 5.64 -4.04 -11.72
C GLY A 63 5.09 -4.55 -10.38
N CYS A 64 5.46 -3.89 -9.27
CA CYS A 64 5.00 -4.24 -7.93
C CYS A 64 3.50 -4.02 -7.75
N THR A 65 2.90 -4.76 -6.82
CA THR A 65 1.51 -4.56 -6.38
C THR A 65 1.51 -3.90 -5.01
N ALA A 66 0.68 -2.88 -4.82
CA ALA A 66 0.44 -2.28 -3.51
C ALA A 66 -1.03 -2.46 -3.08
N LEU A 67 -1.24 -2.72 -1.80
CA LEU A 67 -2.56 -2.83 -1.20
C LEU A 67 -2.71 -1.75 -0.13
N TYR A 68 -3.76 -0.94 -0.23
CA TYR A 68 -4.23 -0.06 0.84
C TYR A 68 -5.57 -0.55 1.36
N ILE A 69 -5.76 -0.52 2.67
CA ILE A 69 -7.05 -0.68 3.33
C ILE A 69 -7.20 0.53 4.26
N ILE A 70 -8.18 1.37 3.98
CA ILE A 70 -8.36 2.67 4.62
C ILE A 70 -9.75 2.70 5.25
N SER A 71 -9.82 3.11 6.51
CA SER A 71 -11.04 3.38 7.25
C SER A 71 -10.88 4.63 8.12
N ARG A 72 -11.95 5.04 8.80
CA ARG A 72 -11.90 6.16 9.75
C ARG A 72 -11.10 5.84 11.01
N LYS A 73 -10.86 4.55 11.27
CA LYS A 73 -10.14 4.06 12.45
C LYS A 73 -8.68 3.74 12.16
N GLY A 74 -8.34 3.39 10.93
CA GLY A 74 -7.02 2.85 10.65
C GLY A 74 -6.67 2.81 9.17
N VAL A 75 -5.37 2.72 8.91
CA VAL A 75 -4.85 2.43 7.58
C VAL A 75 -3.90 1.24 7.64
N PHE A 76 -4.07 0.32 6.71
CA PHE A 76 -3.08 -0.69 6.38
C PHE A 76 -2.59 -0.43 4.97
N ALA A 77 -1.29 -0.53 4.78
CA ALA A 77 -0.72 -0.45 3.45
C ALA A 77 0.44 -1.44 3.30
N ALA A 78 0.53 -2.10 2.16
CA ALA A 78 1.47 -3.20 1.92
C ALA A 78 2.03 -3.18 0.50
N HIS A 79 3.30 -3.53 0.39
CA HIS A 79 4.04 -3.63 -0.86
C HIS A 79 4.42 -5.08 -1.14
N TYR A 80 4.17 -5.54 -2.37
CA TYR A 80 4.49 -6.88 -2.86
C TYR A 80 5.29 -6.78 -4.15
N TRP A 81 6.52 -7.33 -4.11
CA TRP A 81 7.41 -7.38 -5.26
C TRP A 81 6.88 -8.36 -6.31
N GLU A 82 6.87 -7.93 -7.58
CA GLU A 82 6.51 -8.81 -8.70
C GLU A 82 7.43 -10.03 -8.76
N SER A 83 8.75 -9.77 -8.75
CA SER A 83 9.84 -10.75 -8.87
C SER A 83 9.99 -11.71 -7.68
N VAL A 84 9.05 -11.67 -6.73
CA VAL A 84 9.02 -12.52 -5.55
C VAL A 84 7.64 -13.15 -5.41
N SER A 85 6.59 -12.33 -5.49
CA SER A 85 5.24 -12.76 -5.14
C SER A 85 4.43 -13.25 -6.32
N PHE A 86 4.63 -12.70 -7.51
CA PHE A 86 3.74 -12.93 -8.66
C PHE A 86 4.44 -13.68 -9.78
N ASP A 87 5.67 -13.27 -10.11
CA ASP A 87 6.56 -14.00 -11.01
C ASP A 87 7.95 -14.10 -10.38
N PRO A 88 8.18 -15.11 -9.51
CA PRO A 88 9.41 -15.17 -8.74
C PRO A 88 10.64 -15.37 -9.63
N ASP A 89 11.69 -14.59 -9.36
CA ASP A 89 13.00 -14.77 -9.98
C ASP A 89 13.63 -16.12 -9.65
N LYS A 90 14.51 -16.61 -10.53
CA LYS A 90 15.22 -17.89 -10.35
C LYS A 90 16.09 -17.93 -9.10
N VAL A 91 16.51 -16.77 -8.57
CA VAL A 91 17.28 -16.69 -7.31
C VAL A 91 16.52 -17.27 -6.11
N TRP A 92 15.19 -17.34 -6.18
CA TRP A 92 14.35 -17.91 -5.13
C TRP A 92 14.10 -19.42 -5.27
N LEU A 93 14.64 -20.06 -6.31
CA LEU A 93 14.56 -21.51 -6.46
C LEU A 93 15.45 -22.20 -5.41
N THR A 94 14.95 -23.30 -4.86
CA THR A 94 15.76 -24.15 -3.99
C THR A 94 16.85 -24.86 -4.79
N THR A 95 17.98 -25.14 -4.13
CA THR A 95 19.11 -25.86 -4.72
C THR A 95 18.66 -27.13 -5.42
N GLY A 96 19.02 -27.28 -6.70
CA GLY A 96 18.66 -28.45 -7.52
C GLY A 96 17.39 -28.27 -8.36
N VAL A 97 16.59 -27.22 -8.15
CA VAL A 97 15.42 -26.91 -8.99
C VAL A 97 15.84 -25.97 -10.12
N LYS A 98 15.54 -26.35 -11.37
CA LYS A 98 15.98 -25.61 -12.57
C LYS A 98 14.94 -24.63 -13.13
N ALA A 99 13.67 -24.80 -12.78
CA ALA A 99 12.57 -23.98 -13.27
C ALA A 99 11.39 -23.96 -12.28
N TRP A 100 10.59 -22.89 -12.34
CA TRP A 100 9.35 -22.78 -11.59
C TRP A 100 8.25 -23.64 -12.20
N THR A 101 7.62 -24.49 -11.37
CA THR A 101 6.33 -25.10 -11.71
C THR A 101 5.18 -24.17 -11.29
N PRO A 102 3.97 -24.31 -11.86
CA PRO A 102 2.80 -23.56 -11.42
C PRO A 102 2.53 -23.70 -9.91
N GLU A 103 2.67 -24.90 -9.36
CA GLU A 103 2.45 -25.19 -7.94
C GLU A 103 3.49 -24.48 -7.06
N ALA A 104 4.75 -24.46 -7.50
CA ALA A 104 5.82 -23.75 -6.80
C ALA A 104 5.59 -22.23 -6.79
N LYS A 105 5.10 -21.65 -7.91
CA LYS A 105 4.71 -20.23 -7.96
C LYS A 105 3.52 -19.93 -7.05
N ALA A 106 2.48 -20.77 -7.06
CA ALA A 106 1.33 -20.62 -6.18
C ALA A 106 1.73 -20.70 -4.70
N GLN A 107 2.63 -21.62 -4.34
CA GLN A 107 3.16 -21.72 -2.98
C GLN A 107 4.02 -20.49 -2.61
N MET A 108 4.79 -19.94 -3.54
CA MET A 108 5.54 -18.71 -3.31
C MET A 108 4.61 -17.51 -3.08
N PHE A 109 3.61 -17.34 -3.93
CA PHE A 109 2.58 -16.30 -3.78
C PHE A 109 1.89 -16.42 -2.41
N LYS A 110 1.42 -17.61 -2.05
CA LYS A 110 0.81 -17.87 -0.74
C LYS A 110 1.74 -17.47 0.41
N THR A 111 3.00 -17.90 0.36
CA THR A 111 3.97 -17.68 1.45
C THR A 111 4.38 -16.21 1.59
N THR A 112 4.36 -15.44 0.51
CA THR A 112 4.86 -14.06 0.46
C THR A 112 3.75 -13.01 0.58
N VAL A 113 2.51 -13.38 0.25
CA VAL A 113 1.34 -12.49 0.23
C VAL A 113 0.26 -12.95 1.21
N LEU A 114 -0.31 -14.14 1.00
CA LEU A 114 -1.51 -14.58 1.73
C LEU A 114 -1.22 -14.92 3.20
N ASP A 115 -0.14 -15.65 3.47
CA ASP A 115 0.25 -16.03 4.81
C ASP A 115 0.60 -14.79 5.67
N PRO A 116 1.39 -13.80 5.21
CA PRO A 116 1.65 -12.58 5.97
C PRO A 116 0.40 -11.76 6.30
N LEU A 117 -0.59 -11.69 5.40
CA LEU A 117 -1.86 -11.00 5.66
C LEU A 117 -2.59 -11.60 6.89
N ARG A 118 -2.57 -12.93 7.03
CA ARG A 118 -3.26 -13.65 8.12
C ARG A 118 -2.40 -13.79 9.38
N ASN A 119 -1.14 -14.18 9.20
CA ASN A 119 -0.29 -14.73 10.24
C ASN A 119 0.94 -13.88 10.57
N ARG A 120 1.10 -12.70 9.99
CA ARG A 120 2.27 -11.81 10.04
C ARG A 120 3.56 -12.43 9.47
N SER A 121 4.45 -11.59 8.97
CA SER A 121 5.87 -11.90 8.73
C SER A 121 6.76 -10.97 9.57
N LYS A 122 8.08 -11.00 9.32
CA LYS A 122 9.03 -10.15 10.04
C LYS A 122 8.74 -8.66 9.86
N TYR A 123 8.41 -8.24 8.63
CA TYR A 123 8.17 -6.83 8.26
C TYR A 123 6.76 -6.58 7.75
N HIS A 124 5.89 -7.57 7.88
CA HIS A 124 4.50 -7.48 7.48
C HIS A 124 3.61 -7.80 8.69
N PRO A 125 3.08 -6.82 9.43
CA PRO A 125 2.04 -7.09 10.41
C PRO A 125 0.87 -7.85 9.79
N LYS A 126 0.22 -8.72 10.57
CA LYS A 126 -1.05 -9.31 10.17
C LYS A 126 -2.12 -8.24 10.11
N LEU A 127 -3.11 -8.42 9.25
CA LEU A 127 -4.31 -7.60 9.26
C LEU A 127 -5.00 -7.67 10.62
N LYS A 128 -5.43 -6.51 11.12
CA LYS A 128 -6.13 -6.41 12.41
C LYS A 128 -7.51 -5.79 12.19
N LYS A 129 -8.52 -6.65 12.08
CA LYS A 129 -9.94 -6.27 11.99
C LYS A 129 -10.32 -5.20 13.02
N LYS A 130 -9.87 -5.34 14.29
CA LYS A 130 -10.15 -4.36 15.35
C LYS A 130 -9.70 -2.92 15.02
N ILE A 131 -8.56 -2.77 14.35
CA ILE A 131 -8.01 -1.46 13.96
C ILE A 131 -8.69 -0.94 12.70
N LEU A 132 -8.86 -1.80 11.71
CA LEU A 132 -9.24 -1.39 10.36
C LEU A 132 -10.75 -1.36 10.13
N GLU A 133 -11.51 -2.28 10.71
CA GLU A 133 -12.92 -2.41 10.33
C GLU A 133 -13.80 -1.31 10.93
N ASP A 134 -14.55 -0.67 10.05
CA ASP A 134 -15.71 0.17 10.29
C ASP A 134 -16.70 0.06 9.11
N GLU A 135 -17.78 0.86 9.13
CA GLU A 135 -18.78 0.89 8.07
C GLU A 135 -18.31 1.61 6.79
N TYR A 136 -17.25 2.40 6.81
CA TYR A 136 -16.79 3.24 5.70
C TYR A 136 -15.52 2.70 5.02
N ILE A 137 -14.98 1.60 5.52
CA ILE A 137 -13.76 0.96 5.05
C ILE A 137 -13.77 0.73 3.53
N LYS A 138 -12.64 1.05 2.90
CA LYS A 138 -12.36 0.80 1.48
C LYS A 138 -10.99 0.17 1.32
N ALA A 139 -10.83 -0.62 0.27
CA ALA A 139 -9.58 -1.22 -0.12
C ALA A 139 -9.21 -0.83 -1.55
N TYR A 140 -7.94 -0.55 -1.76
CA TYR A 140 -7.38 -0.12 -3.03
C TYR A 140 -6.23 -1.04 -3.39
N LEU A 141 -6.35 -1.72 -4.52
CA LEU A 141 -5.27 -2.53 -5.08
C LEU A 141 -4.62 -1.75 -6.22
N ILE A 142 -3.41 -1.25 -5.99
CA ILE A 142 -2.62 -0.50 -6.97
C ILE A 142 -1.75 -1.51 -7.72
N ILE A 143 -2.01 -1.68 -9.01
CA ILE A 143 -1.47 -2.75 -9.85
C ILE A 143 -0.86 -2.18 -11.12
N PRO A 144 0.16 -2.81 -11.71
CA PRO A 144 0.73 -2.31 -12.95
C PRO A 144 -0.26 -2.49 -14.11
N ASN A 145 -0.21 -1.59 -15.09
CA ASN A 145 -0.93 -1.75 -16.37
C ASN A 145 -0.37 -2.88 -17.24
N GLN A 146 0.89 -3.26 -17.04
CA GLN A 146 1.61 -4.30 -17.78
C GLN A 146 2.53 -5.04 -16.81
N THR A 147 2.58 -6.36 -16.91
CA THR A 147 3.51 -7.21 -16.14
C THR A 147 4.86 -7.32 -16.84
N TRP A 148 5.81 -8.04 -16.24
CA TRP A 148 7.07 -8.40 -16.89
C TRP A 148 6.88 -9.12 -18.23
N ARG A 149 5.70 -9.74 -18.47
CA ARG A 149 5.39 -10.31 -19.77
C ARG A 149 5.16 -9.13 -20.71
N GLU A 150 6.17 -8.77 -21.49
CA GLU A 150 6.16 -7.74 -22.54
C GLU A 150 5.20 -8.11 -23.71
N ALA A 151 4.00 -8.63 -23.43
CA ALA A 151 3.14 -9.31 -24.38
C ALA A 151 1.83 -8.55 -24.63
N GLY A 152 1.93 -7.45 -25.38
CA GLY A 152 0.82 -6.85 -26.14
C GLY A 152 -0.41 -6.42 -25.34
N ALA A 153 -1.45 -5.97 -26.05
CA ALA A 153 -2.69 -5.44 -25.47
C ALA A 153 -3.54 -6.48 -24.70
N SER A 154 -3.09 -7.74 -24.60
CA SER A 154 -3.79 -8.86 -23.96
C SER A 154 -3.23 -9.26 -22.60
N ASP A 155 -2.19 -8.59 -22.10
CA ASP A 155 -1.70 -8.83 -20.74
C ASP A 155 -2.72 -8.34 -19.71
N THR A 156 -3.46 -9.27 -19.11
CA THR A 156 -4.42 -8.99 -18.04
C THR A 156 -3.74 -8.92 -16.67
N GLY A 157 -2.48 -9.32 -16.57
CA GLY A 157 -1.69 -9.39 -15.35
C GLY A 157 -2.01 -10.58 -14.46
N TYR A 158 -2.00 -10.36 -13.14
CA TYR A 158 -2.11 -11.42 -12.13
C TYR A 158 -3.53 -11.51 -11.55
N GLU A 159 -4.54 -11.55 -12.42
CA GLU A 159 -5.96 -11.43 -12.04
C GLU A 159 -6.40 -12.46 -11.00
N ASP A 160 -5.96 -13.72 -11.14
CA ASP A 160 -6.27 -14.79 -10.19
C ASP A 160 -5.65 -14.50 -8.82
N GLN A 161 -4.38 -14.13 -8.78
CA GLN A 161 -3.65 -13.78 -7.55
C GLN A 161 -4.27 -12.54 -6.88
N TRP A 162 -4.59 -11.49 -7.64
CA TRP A 162 -5.24 -10.30 -7.11
C TRP A 162 -6.63 -10.62 -6.53
N THR A 163 -7.36 -11.54 -7.16
CA THR A 163 -8.64 -12.04 -6.66
C THR A 163 -8.47 -12.86 -5.38
N GLU A 164 -7.44 -13.71 -5.30
CA GLU A 164 -7.09 -14.44 -4.07
C GLU A 164 -6.71 -13.50 -2.91
N MET A 165 -5.98 -12.42 -3.19
CA MET A 165 -5.69 -11.38 -2.20
C MET A 165 -6.98 -10.77 -1.66
N GLN A 166 -7.87 -10.34 -2.56
CA GLN A 166 -9.16 -9.76 -2.20
C GLN A 166 -9.99 -10.73 -1.36
N ASN A 167 -10.07 -12.00 -1.75
CA ASN A 167 -10.77 -13.05 -1.01
C ASN A 167 -10.17 -13.27 0.38
N MET A 168 -8.84 -13.33 0.50
CA MET A 168 -8.16 -13.44 1.79
C MET A 168 -8.49 -12.25 2.70
N VAL A 169 -8.41 -11.03 2.17
CA VAL A 169 -8.73 -9.81 2.92
C VAL A 169 -10.20 -9.81 3.35
N ASN A 170 -11.12 -10.14 2.45
CA ASN A 170 -12.56 -10.23 2.76
C ASN A 170 -12.84 -11.29 3.83
N SER A 171 -12.11 -12.41 3.84
CA SER A 171 -12.25 -13.43 4.88
C SER A 171 -11.83 -12.92 6.28
N ILE A 172 -10.89 -11.97 6.34
CA ILE A 172 -10.38 -11.39 7.59
C ILE A 172 -11.22 -10.17 8.02
N ILE A 173 -11.66 -9.35 7.06
CA ILE A 173 -12.45 -8.13 7.24
C ILE A 173 -13.70 -8.22 6.35
N PRO A 174 -14.77 -8.90 6.81
CA PRO A 174 -15.95 -9.19 5.98
C PRO A 174 -16.66 -7.96 5.42
N THR A 175 -16.56 -6.80 6.08
CA THR A 175 -17.19 -5.55 5.58
C THR A 175 -16.65 -5.14 4.21
N LEU A 176 -15.40 -5.47 3.88
CA LEU A 176 -14.83 -5.24 2.54
C LEU A 176 -15.43 -6.13 1.45
N GLY A 177 -16.14 -7.20 1.80
CA GLY A 177 -16.85 -8.04 0.84
C GLY A 177 -18.12 -7.40 0.26
N LYS A 178 -18.56 -6.26 0.82
CA LYS A 178 -19.71 -5.49 0.31
C LYS A 178 -19.38 -4.81 -1.02
N GLU A 179 -20.40 -4.56 -1.83
CA GLU A 179 -20.26 -3.84 -3.10
C GLU A 179 -19.66 -2.43 -2.89
N GLY A 180 -18.85 -1.98 -3.84
CA GLY A 180 -18.25 -0.65 -3.84
C GLY A 180 -17.11 -0.44 -2.82
N ARG A 181 -16.63 -1.50 -2.16
CA ARG A 181 -15.54 -1.40 -1.17
C ARG A 181 -14.15 -1.62 -1.72
N TRP A 182 -14.05 -2.16 -2.93
CA TRP A 182 -12.78 -2.39 -3.61
C TRP A 182 -12.62 -1.49 -4.82
N THR A 183 -11.42 -0.99 -5.03
CA THR A 183 -11.03 -0.28 -6.24
C THR A 183 -9.67 -0.79 -6.71
N ARG A 184 -9.57 -1.16 -7.99
CA ARG A 184 -8.29 -1.48 -8.62
C ARG A 184 -7.79 -0.24 -9.36
N ILE A 185 -6.62 0.24 -8.96
CA ILE A 185 -5.98 1.42 -9.54
C ILE A 185 -4.84 0.91 -10.41
N ARG A 186 -4.88 1.18 -11.71
CA ARG A 186 -3.78 0.80 -12.60
C ARG A 186 -2.80 1.95 -12.76
N TYR A 187 -1.51 1.67 -12.62
CA TYR A 187 -0.44 2.65 -12.79
C TYR A 187 0.43 2.34 -14.01
N LYS A 188 1.07 3.36 -14.57
CA LYS A 188 1.93 3.22 -15.76
C LYS A 188 3.28 2.64 -15.36
N LEU A 189 3.73 1.63 -16.10
CA LEU A 189 5.08 1.11 -15.90
C LEU A 189 6.11 2.20 -16.22
N VAL A 190 7.08 2.37 -15.34
CA VAL A 190 8.16 3.33 -15.56
C VAL A 190 9.20 2.72 -16.48
N THR A 191 9.29 3.25 -17.69
CA THR A 191 10.20 2.78 -18.75
C THR A 191 11.62 3.25 -18.55
N ASN A 192 11.83 4.47 -18.04
CA ASN A 192 13.13 4.99 -17.66
C ASN A 192 13.36 4.84 -16.14
N PRO A 193 14.26 3.97 -15.67
CA PRO A 193 14.53 3.80 -14.25
C PRO A 193 14.88 5.09 -13.50
N ASP A 194 15.49 6.07 -14.16
CA ASP A 194 15.84 7.36 -13.56
C ASP A 194 14.59 8.15 -13.12
N ASP A 195 13.44 7.92 -13.75
CA ASP A 195 12.17 8.54 -13.38
C ASP A 195 11.61 8.01 -12.05
N LEU A 196 11.98 6.80 -11.62
CA LEU A 196 11.50 6.19 -10.36
C LEU A 196 12.05 6.91 -9.12
N GLY A 197 13.30 7.37 -9.22
CA GLY A 197 13.96 8.18 -8.18
C GLY A 197 13.80 9.68 -8.42
N SER A 198 13.27 10.09 -9.58
CA SER A 198 13.15 11.49 -9.92
C SER A 198 12.16 12.18 -9.01
N ARG A 199 12.65 13.26 -8.43
CA ARG A 199 11.88 14.18 -7.61
C ARG A 199 10.75 14.85 -8.43
N TYR A 200 11.03 15.12 -9.71
CA TYR A 200 10.12 15.75 -10.67
C TYR A 200 9.15 14.80 -11.38
N LYS A 201 9.05 13.54 -10.95
CA LYS A 201 8.11 12.57 -11.51
C LYS A 201 7.25 11.94 -10.41
N ALA A 202 5.99 11.70 -10.74
CA ALA A 202 5.06 11.01 -9.85
C ALA A 202 4.95 9.51 -10.18
N ASN A 203 5.51 9.07 -11.31
CA ASN A 203 5.39 7.69 -11.78
C ASN A 203 5.93 6.69 -10.76
N GLY A 204 5.17 5.63 -10.53
CA GLY A 204 5.46 4.62 -9.53
C GLY A 204 5.44 5.10 -8.08
N LYS A 205 4.83 6.26 -7.79
CA LYS A 205 4.65 6.79 -6.42
C LYS A 205 3.18 6.76 -6.00
N ASN A 206 2.94 6.60 -4.72
CA ASN A 206 1.62 6.79 -4.10
C ASN A 206 1.79 7.33 -2.69
N ILE A 207 0.77 8.04 -2.20
CA ILE A 207 0.78 8.62 -0.87
C ILE A 207 -0.59 8.61 -0.23
N PHE A 208 -0.64 8.07 0.98
CA PHE A 208 -1.74 8.25 1.91
C PHE A 208 -1.39 9.34 2.91
N LYS A 209 -2.34 10.25 3.16
CA LYS A 209 -2.26 11.28 4.21
C LYS A 209 -3.51 11.24 5.07
N TYR A 210 -3.33 11.54 6.35
CA TYR A 210 -4.36 11.72 7.33
C TYR A 210 -4.05 12.95 8.20
N ASP A 211 -5.09 13.72 8.51
CA ASP A 211 -5.05 14.85 9.45
C ASP A 211 -6.32 14.81 10.31
N SER A 212 -6.17 14.62 11.62
CA SER A 212 -7.28 14.64 12.58
C SER A 212 -7.76 16.04 12.93
N ARG A 213 -7.05 17.07 12.47
CA ARG A 213 -7.36 18.48 12.73
C ARG A 213 -7.39 19.29 11.43
N HIS A 214 -7.84 18.67 10.34
CA HIS A 214 -8.02 19.38 9.08
C HIS A 214 -9.00 20.54 9.27
N PRO A 215 -8.72 21.75 8.78
CA PRO A 215 -9.68 22.85 8.86
C PRO A 215 -11.00 22.44 8.23
N ASP A 216 -12.10 22.70 8.95
CA ASP A 216 -13.44 22.55 8.41
C ASP A 216 -13.81 23.85 7.68
N PRO A 217 -13.92 23.84 6.33
CA PRO A 217 -14.21 25.04 5.56
C PRO A 217 -15.60 25.61 5.87
N ASP A 218 -16.53 24.79 6.37
CA ASP A 218 -17.90 25.19 6.69
C ASP A 218 -18.02 25.69 8.14
N SER A 219 -16.96 25.57 8.94
CA SER A 219 -16.98 26.00 10.33
C SER A 219 -16.80 27.51 10.48
N LYS A 220 -17.87 28.19 10.92
CA LYS A 220 -17.87 29.62 11.23
C LYS A 220 -16.98 30.01 12.41
N THR A 221 -16.54 29.04 13.23
CA THR A 221 -15.79 29.26 14.47
C THR A 221 -14.38 28.64 14.44
N GLY A 222 -13.89 28.21 13.27
CA GLY A 222 -12.56 27.61 13.14
C GLY A 222 -12.47 26.17 13.67
N GLY A 223 -13.57 25.42 13.52
CA GLY A 223 -13.63 23.99 13.80
C GLY A 223 -12.68 23.18 12.92
N THR A 224 -12.41 21.96 13.38
CA THR A 224 -11.58 20.99 12.67
C THR A 224 -12.33 19.69 12.48
N GLN A 225 -12.01 19.00 11.40
CA GLN A 225 -12.52 17.68 11.04
C GLN A 225 -11.36 16.72 10.76
N HIS A 226 -11.66 15.44 10.68
CA HIS A 226 -10.71 14.46 10.15
C HIS A 226 -10.68 14.56 8.64
N LYS A 227 -9.51 14.27 8.05
CA LYS A 227 -9.35 14.09 6.60
C LYS A 227 -8.40 12.96 6.31
N ALA A 228 -8.78 12.08 5.38
CA ALA A 228 -7.91 11.06 4.83
C ALA A 228 -7.93 11.13 3.30
N ALA A 229 -6.76 10.97 2.68
CA ALA A 229 -6.67 10.94 1.22
C ALA A 229 -5.53 10.06 0.69
N LEU A 230 -5.76 9.44 -0.47
CA LEU A 230 -4.82 8.58 -1.19
C LEU A 230 -4.62 9.07 -2.63
N TRP A 231 -3.40 9.42 -2.99
CA TRP A 231 -2.99 9.75 -4.35
C TRP A 231 -2.09 8.67 -4.93
N VAL A 232 -2.18 8.46 -6.24
CA VAL A 232 -1.38 7.49 -7.00
C VAL A 232 -0.91 8.18 -8.29
N GLU A 233 0.39 8.14 -8.55
CA GLU A 233 1.03 8.80 -9.68
C GLU A 233 0.63 10.27 -9.87
N ASP A 234 0.38 10.69 -11.11
CA ASP A 234 0.10 12.07 -11.52
C ASP A 234 -1.38 12.47 -11.37
N GLU A 235 -2.21 11.64 -10.74
CA GLU A 235 -3.65 11.87 -10.53
C GLU A 235 -3.92 13.00 -9.53
N THR A 236 -4.35 14.15 -10.05
CA THR A 236 -4.60 15.37 -9.25
C THR A 236 -5.78 15.22 -8.29
N ILE A 237 -6.69 14.29 -8.59
CA ILE A 237 -7.82 13.94 -7.74
C ILE A 237 -7.47 12.65 -6.98
N PRO A 238 -7.49 12.67 -5.64
CA PRO A 238 -7.18 11.47 -4.88
C PRO A 238 -8.27 10.39 -5.02
N TYR A 239 -7.84 9.14 -5.13
CA TYR A 239 -8.71 7.94 -5.20
C TYR A 239 -9.47 7.65 -3.91
N HIS A 240 -8.91 8.08 -2.78
CA HIS A 240 -9.61 8.15 -1.50
C HIS A 240 -9.63 9.61 -1.09
N ASN A 241 -10.79 10.16 -0.74
CA ASN A 241 -10.90 11.53 -0.25
C ASN A 241 -12.11 11.60 0.67
N GLU A 242 -11.87 11.52 1.97
CA GLU A 242 -12.94 11.49 2.97
C GLU A 242 -12.65 12.49 4.08
N THR A 243 -13.70 13.16 4.53
CA THR A 243 -13.71 13.95 5.75
C THR A 243 -14.84 13.50 6.67
N TRP A 244 -14.64 13.59 7.98
CA TRP A 244 -15.62 13.20 8.99
C TRP A 244 -15.34 13.82 10.35
#